data_AF-X6LNH3-F1
#
_entry.id   AF-X6LNH3-F1
#
_cell.length_a   1.000
_cell.length_b   1.000
_cell.length_c   1.000
_cell.angle_alpha   90.00
_cell.angle_beta   90.00
_cell.angle_gamma   90.00
#
_symmetry.space_group_name_H-M   'P 1'
#
loop_
_entity.id
_entity.type
_entity.pdbx_description
1 polymer ?
#
loop_
_entity_poly.entity_id
_entity_poly.type
_entity_poly.pdbx_seq_one_letter_code
_entity_poly.pdbx_strand_id
1 'polypeptide(L)'
;MLNVYAKCGETNKMMEILNYSQRQEKFISIDEVTCTTIMSGFLKANKVKEMFDFYDNQIPKLALNNNINLQSKFIINLKSVGHLKIMEILDENEIEKLSFHHQQFLDIFQNELYPDIKFKPTSISLNDVNTLIEVYVLLNKKSWMKAVNDVETILSQKSNCIHSLKNRPC
;
A
#
# COMPACT_ATOMS: atom_id res chain seq x y z
N MET A 1 -19.92 8.53 8.70
CA MET A 1 -19.57 9.83 8.07
C MET A 1 -18.10 9.88 7.62
N LEU A 2 -17.13 9.49 8.48
CA LEU A 2 -15.70 9.44 8.12
C LEU A 2 -15.40 8.68 6.81
N ASN A 3 -15.95 7.47 6.65
CA ASN A 3 -15.80 6.67 5.42
C ASN A 3 -16.35 7.37 4.16
N VAL A 4 -17.41 8.17 4.29
CA VAL A 4 -17.97 8.94 3.17
C VAL A 4 -16.95 9.98 2.71
N TYR A 5 -16.40 10.77 3.65
CA TYR A 5 -15.38 11.77 3.31
C TYR A 5 -14.11 11.16 2.75
N ALA A 6 -13.64 10.04 3.32
CA ALA A 6 -12.50 9.29 2.78
C ALA A 6 -12.76 8.85 1.32
N LYS A 7 -13.92 8.25 1.04
CA LYS A 7 -14.32 7.86 -0.32
C LYS A 7 -14.50 9.04 -1.27
N CYS A 8 -14.73 10.26 -0.78
CA CYS A 8 -14.79 11.45 -1.62
C CYS A 8 -13.43 12.17 -1.76
N GLY A 9 -12.38 11.72 -1.08
CA GLY A 9 -11.10 12.44 -1.03
C GLY A 9 -11.17 13.74 -0.23
N GLU A 10 -12.22 13.95 0.58
CA GLU A 10 -12.45 15.13 1.41
C GLU A 10 -11.59 15.05 2.69
N THR A 11 -10.26 15.08 2.53
CA THR A 11 -9.32 14.76 3.62
C THR A 11 -9.41 15.71 4.81
N ASN A 12 -9.75 16.98 4.59
CA ASN A 12 -9.86 17.97 5.66
C ASN A 12 -11.03 17.63 6.59
N LYS A 13 -12.20 17.33 6.03
CA LYS A 13 -13.40 16.92 6.81
C LYS A 13 -13.20 15.57 7.48
N MET A 14 -12.50 14.65 6.79
CA MET A 14 -12.11 13.36 7.36
C MET A 14 -11.25 13.53 8.63
N MET A 15 -10.22 14.37 8.56
CA MET A 15 -9.34 14.64 9.70
C MET A 15 -10.02 15.46 10.80
N GLU A 16 -10.94 16.37 10.45
CA GLU A 16 -11.75 17.09 11.42
C GLU A 16 -12.60 16.12 12.26
N ILE A 17 -13.26 15.14 11.62
CA ILE A 17 -14.03 14.11 12.34
C ILE A 17 -13.12 13.29 13.26
N LEU A 18 -11.96 12.84 12.77
CA LEU A 18 -11.02 12.09 13.58
C LEU A 18 -10.62 12.91 14.81
N ASN A 19 -10.09 14.12 14.61
CA ASN A 19 -9.60 14.97 15.69
C ASN A 19 -10.69 15.31 16.70
N TYR A 20 -11.91 15.55 16.24
CA TYR A 20 -13.07 15.76 17.11
C TYR A 20 -13.37 14.55 17.98
N SER A 21 -13.34 13.35 17.39
CA SER A 21 -13.58 12.08 18.09
C SER A 21 -12.48 11.69 19.09
N GLN A 22 -11.31 12.32 19.04
CA GLN A 22 -10.20 12.05 19.95
C GLN A 22 -10.09 13.08 21.08
N ARG A 23 -11.05 14.02 21.21
CA ARG A 23 -11.11 14.95 22.34
C ARG A 23 -11.60 14.24 23.60
N GLN A 24 -11.07 14.60 24.78
CA GLN A 24 -11.42 13.97 26.06
C GLN A 24 -12.94 13.92 26.32
N GLU A 25 -13.66 15.00 26.03
CA GLU A 25 -15.11 15.11 26.26
C GLU A 25 -15.95 14.23 25.32
N LYS A 26 -15.41 13.83 24.17
CA LYS A 26 -16.13 13.13 23.09
C LYS A 26 -15.34 11.95 22.55
N PHE A 27 -14.55 11.34 23.42
CA PHE A 27 -13.62 10.30 23.03
C PHE A 27 -14.37 9.09 22.47
N ILE A 28 -13.99 8.69 21.26
CA ILE A 28 -14.46 7.48 20.61
C ILE A 28 -13.22 6.65 20.30
N SER A 29 -13.19 5.43 20.81
CA SER A 29 -12.10 4.52 20.50
C SER A 29 -12.11 4.15 19.02
N ILE A 30 -10.93 4.14 18.41
CA ILE A 30 -10.70 3.79 17.01
C ILE A 30 -9.83 2.55 16.89
N ASP A 31 -9.87 1.92 15.74
CA ASP A 31 -9.21 0.67 15.40
C ASP A 31 -8.48 0.77 14.05
N GLU A 32 -7.90 -0.36 13.61
CA GLU A 32 -7.26 -0.44 12.29
C GLU A 32 -8.22 -0.15 11.13
N VAL A 33 -9.52 -0.40 11.27
CA VAL A 33 -10.51 -0.09 10.22
C VAL A 33 -10.61 1.42 10.02
N THR A 34 -10.59 2.18 11.12
CA THR A 34 -10.57 3.64 11.06
C THR A 34 -9.27 4.16 10.44
N CYS A 35 -8.12 3.63 10.87
CA CYS A 35 -6.82 4.02 10.31
C CYS A 35 -6.70 3.71 8.81
N THR A 36 -7.11 2.50 8.38
CA THR A 36 -7.10 2.11 6.97
C THR A 36 -8.05 2.95 6.12
N THR A 37 -9.20 3.35 6.67
CA THR A 37 -10.12 4.27 6.00
C THR A 37 -9.47 5.64 5.78
N ILE A 38 -8.74 6.16 6.78
CA ILE A 38 -8.04 7.45 6.68
C ILE A 38 -6.90 7.39 5.66
N MET A 39 -6.05 6.36 5.75
CA MET A 39 -4.96 6.13 4.79
C MET A 39 -5.48 6.02 3.36
N SER A 40 -6.56 5.26 3.15
CA SER A 40 -7.21 5.13 1.84
C SER A 40 -7.77 6.47 1.34
N GLY A 41 -8.35 7.28 2.23
CA GLY A 41 -8.83 8.62 1.89
C GLY A 41 -7.72 9.55 1.40
N PHE A 42 -6.54 9.53 2.04
CA PHE A 42 -5.38 10.28 1.57
C PHE A 42 -4.89 9.79 0.21
N LEU A 43 -4.77 8.47 0.02
CA LEU A 43 -4.37 7.89 -1.27
C LEU A 43 -5.33 8.25 -2.40
N LYS A 44 -6.65 8.23 -2.12
CA LYS A 44 -7.67 8.61 -3.11
C LYS A 44 -7.60 10.09 -3.50
N ALA A 45 -7.14 10.95 -2.60
CA ALA A 45 -6.91 12.37 -2.87
C ALA A 45 -5.51 12.66 -3.46
N ASN A 46 -4.73 11.62 -3.82
CA ASN A 46 -3.31 11.72 -4.24
C ASN A 46 -2.40 12.42 -3.20
N LYS A 47 -2.80 12.43 -1.93
CA LYS A 47 -2.06 13.03 -0.80
C LYS A 47 -1.17 11.99 -0.12
N VAL A 48 -0.24 11.43 -0.90
CA VAL A 48 0.55 10.27 -0.46
C VAL A 48 1.51 10.62 0.67
N LYS A 49 2.06 11.84 0.69
CA LYS A 49 2.93 12.31 1.77
C LYS A 49 2.17 12.38 3.10
N GLU A 50 0.95 12.90 3.07
CA GLU A 50 0.06 12.97 4.23
C GLU A 50 -0.40 11.58 4.68
N MET A 51 -0.54 10.61 3.76
CA MET A 51 -0.77 9.21 4.13
C MET A 51 0.40 8.66 4.96
N PHE A 52 1.64 8.87 4.51
CA PHE A 52 2.82 8.43 5.27
C PHE A 52 3.00 9.19 6.59
N ASP A 53 2.77 10.51 6.61
CA ASP A 53 2.77 11.27 7.88
C ASP A 53 1.73 10.74 8.87
N PHE A 54 0.53 10.43 8.38
CA PHE A 54 -0.51 9.83 9.21
C PHE A 54 -0.03 8.49 9.77
N TYR A 55 0.55 7.62 8.94
CA TYR A 55 1.05 6.31 9.35
C TYR A 55 2.22 6.40 10.34
N ASP A 56 3.27 7.16 10.02
CA ASP A 56 4.52 7.19 10.79
C ASP A 56 4.41 8.05 12.06
N ASN A 57 3.62 9.12 12.04
CA ASN A 57 3.60 10.11 13.12
C ASN A 57 2.28 10.17 13.90
N GLN A 58 1.14 9.89 13.27
CA GLN A 58 -0.17 10.04 13.92
C GLN A 58 -0.69 8.73 14.49
N ILE A 59 -0.63 7.61 13.75
CA ILE A 59 -1.10 6.32 14.27
C ILE A 59 -0.40 5.92 15.59
N PRO A 60 0.94 6.07 15.75
CA PRO A 60 1.59 5.73 17.03
C PRO A 60 1.06 6.54 18.22
N LYS A 61 0.73 7.83 18.01
CA LYS A 61 0.13 8.67 19.05
C LYS A 61 -1.30 8.24 19.37
N LEU A 62 -2.07 7.90 18.34
CA LEU A 62 -3.44 7.41 18.50
C LEU A 62 -3.46 6.06 19.23
N ALA A 63 -2.49 5.19 18.95
CA ALA A 63 -2.36 3.86 19.56
C ALA A 63 -2.08 3.90 21.08
N LEU A 64 -1.66 5.04 21.64
CA LEU A 64 -1.50 5.19 23.09
C LEU A 64 -2.83 5.07 23.85
N ASN A 65 -3.93 5.48 23.21
CA ASN A 65 -5.27 5.49 23.81
C ASN A 65 -6.25 4.56 23.08
N ASN A 66 -5.80 3.84 22.05
CA ASN A 66 -6.64 3.05 21.15
C ASN A 66 -6.00 1.69 20.88
N ASN A 67 -6.82 0.65 20.74
CA ASN A 67 -6.33 -0.68 20.38
C ASN A 67 -6.17 -0.80 18.86
N ILE A 68 -5.07 -0.29 18.32
CA ILE A 68 -4.79 -0.30 16.88
C ILE A 68 -3.76 -1.38 16.55
N ASN A 69 -4.15 -2.37 15.76
CA ASN A 69 -3.22 -3.37 15.27
C ASN A 69 -2.46 -2.89 14.02
N LEU A 70 -1.26 -2.36 14.20
CA LEU A 70 -0.36 -1.93 13.11
C LEU A 70 0.08 -3.07 12.18
N GLN A 71 0.06 -4.31 12.66
CA GLN A 71 0.39 -5.50 11.88
C GLN A 71 -0.81 -6.00 11.05
N SER A 72 -1.92 -5.26 11.02
CA SER A 72 -3.04 -5.55 10.15
C SER A 72 -2.60 -5.59 8.70
N LYS A 73 -2.92 -6.69 8.00
CA LYS A 73 -2.62 -6.87 6.57
C LYS A 73 -3.11 -5.69 5.72
N PHE A 74 -4.22 -5.06 6.09
CA PHE A 74 -4.76 -3.90 5.39
C PHE A 74 -3.89 -2.64 5.54
N ILE A 75 -3.35 -2.39 6.74
CA ILE A 75 -2.43 -1.26 6.98
C ILE A 75 -1.15 -1.47 6.18
N ILE A 76 -0.55 -2.66 6.28
CA ILE A 76 0.66 -3.04 5.55
C ILE A 76 0.44 -2.90 4.03
N ASN A 77 -0.72 -3.34 3.53
CA ASN A 77 -1.07 -3.21 2.12
C ASN A 77 -1.24 -1.75 1.68
N LEU A 78 -1.81 -0.87 2.51
CA LEU A 78 -1.92 0.55 2.16
C LEU A 78 -0.55 1.25 2.17
N LYS A 79 0.37 0.82 3.03
CA LYS A 79 1.77 1.27 3.01
C LYS A 79 2.47 0.90 1.69
N SER A 80 2.31 -0.33 1.20
CA SER A 80 2.87 -0.74 -0.10
C SER A 80 2.24 0.04 -1.26
N VAL A 81 0.91 0.19 -1.27
CA VAL A 81 0.20 1.02 -2.27
C VAL A 81 0.66 2.49 -2.22
N GLY A 82 1.02 3.01 -1.05
CA GLY A 82 1.64 4.32 -0.92
C GLY A 82 2.92 4.46 -1.73
N HIS A 83 3.83 3.47 -1.66
CA HIS A 83 5.06 3.50 -2.46
C HIS A 83 4.78 3.38 -3.96
N LEU A 84 3.85 2.52 -4.37
CA LEU A 84 3.38 2.45 -5.76
C LEU A 84 2.90 3.83 -6.24
N LYS A 85 2.05 4.49 -5.46
CA LYS A 85 1.51 5.80 -5.80
C LYS A 85 2.59 6.87 -5.91
N ILE A 86 3.65 6.80 -5.11
CA ILE A 86 4.82 7.69 -5.30
C ILE A 86 5.51 7.38 -6.62
N MET A 87 5.72 6.11 -6.96
CA MET A 87 6.33 5.74 -8.24
C MET A 87 5.49 6.20 -9.43
N GLU A 88 4.16 6.20 -9.34
CA GLU A 88 3.27 6.74 -10.38
C GLU A 88 3.53 8.24 -10.65
N ILE A 89 3.69 9.05 -9.60
CA ILE A 89 3.88 10.52 -9.71
C ILE A 89 5.31 10.96 -9.98
N LEU A 90 6.32 10.12 -9.69
CA LEU A 90 7.73 10.45 -9.97
C LEU A 90 8.00 10.52 -11.48
N ASP A 91 8.89 11.43 -11.87
CA ASP A 91 9.36 11.52 -13.25
C ASP A 91 10.26 10.32 -13.61
N GLU A 92 10.27 9.92 -14.88
CA GLU A 92 11.06 8.79 -15.36
C GLU A 92 12.58 8.96 -15.19
N ASN A 93 13.05 10.21 -15.02
CA ASN A 93 14.46 10.52 -14.80
C ASN A 93 14.83 10.52 -13.30
N GLU A 94 13.86 10.40 -12.38
CA GLU A 94 14.11 10.30 -10.93
C GLU A 94 14.49 8.86 -10.51
N ILE A 95 15.48 8.29 -11.21
CA ILE A 95 15.85 6.86 -11.13
C ILE A 95 16.13 6.39 -9.71
N GLU A 96 16.85 7.19 -8.91
CA GLU A 96 17.18 6.84 -7.52
C GLU A 96 15.92 6.75 -6.64
N LYS A 97 14.98 7.69 -6.79
CA LYS A 97 13.72 7.70 -6.03
C LYS A 97 12.79 6.57 -6.47
N LEU A 98 12.71 6.31 -7.78
CA LEU A 98 11.98 5.16 -8.31
C LEU A 98 12.53 3.86 -7.75
N SER A 99 13.86 3.70 -7.73
CA SER A 99 14.53 2.51 -7.19
C SER A 99 14.30 2.36 -5.68
N PHE A 100 14.35 3.46 -4.93
CA PHE A 100 14.06 3.47 -3.50
C PHE A 100 12.63 2.98 -3.22
N HIS A 101 11.62 3.57 -3.85
CA HIS A 101 10.22 3.19 -3.61
C HIS A 101 9.88 1.80 -4.14
N HIS A 102 10.51 1.37 -5.24
CA HIS A 102 10.44 0.00 -5.73
C HIS A 102 10.95 -0.99 -4.66
N GLN A 103 12.13 -0.73 -4.08
CA GLN A 103 12.69 -1.59 -3.03
C GLN A 103 11.82 -1.61 -1.78
N GLN A 104 11.32 -0.45 -1.32
CA GLN A 104 10.40 -0.38 -0.18
C GLN A 104 9.12 -1.20 -0.44
N PHE A 105 8.56 -1.12 -1.65
CA PHE A 105 7.42 -1.96 -2.02
C PHE A 105 7.76 -3.44 -1.93
N LEU A 106 8.87 -3.88 -2.52
CA LEU A 106 9.27 -5.29 -2.51
C LEU A 106 9.55 -5.80 -1.10
N ASP A 107 10.18 -4.99 -0.25
CA ASP A 107 10.45 -5.35 1.14
C ASP A 107 9.15 -5.56 1.92
N ILE A 108 8.17 -4.65 1.78
CA ILE A 108 6.85 -4.82 2.40
C ILE A 108 6.14 -6.05 1.83
N PHE A 109 6.13 -6.19 0.51
CA PHE A 109 5.43 -7.28 -0.17
C PHE A 109 5.96 -8.64 0.26
N GLN A 110 7.28 -8.82 0.25
CA GLN A 110 7.91 -10.12 0.47
C GLN A 110 8.21 -10.42 1.94
N ASN A 111 8.33 -9.43 2.81
CA ASN A 111 8.65 -9.66 4.23
C ASN A 111 7.43 -9.49 5.14
N GLU A 112 6.49 -8.61 4.78
CA GLU A 112 5.35 -8.26 5.64
C GLU A 112 4.04 -8.90 5.12
N LEU A 113 3.72 -8.75 3.83
CA LEU A 113 2.48 -9.29 3.25
C LEU A 113 2.55 -10.80 2.93
N TYR A 114 3.68 -11.24 2.38
CA TYR A 114 3.89 -12.60 1.90
C TYR A 114 5.27 -13.14 2.32
N PRO A 115 5.59 -13.23 3.63
CA PRO A 115 6.90 -13.69 4.13
C PRO A 115 7.33 -15.06 3.60
N ASP A 116 6.36 -15.94 3.39
CA ASP A 116 6.58 -17.30 2.91
C ASP A 116 7.05 -17.39 1.46
N ILE A 117 6.89 -16.32 0.66
CA ILE A 117 7.20 -16.33 -0.78
C ILE A 117 8.67 -16.58 -1.08
N LYS A 118 9.55 -16.29 -0.13
CA LYS A 118 11.01 -16.51 -0.26
C LYS A 118 11.39 -17.97 -0.09
N PHE A 119 10.54 -18.77 0.56
CA PHE A 119 10.86 -20.13 0.97
C PHE A 119 10.01 -21.19 0.26
N LYS A 120 8.77 -20.85 -0.11
CA LYS A 120 7.84 -21.81 -0.72
C LYS A 120 6.83 -21.13 -1.64
N PRO A 121 6.22 -21.90 -2.57
CA PRO A 121 5.07 -21.43 -3.34
C PRO A 121 3.96 -20.90 -2.42
N THR A 122 3.53 -19.67 -2.65
CA THR A 122 2.60 -18.92 -1.79
C THR A 122 1.46 -18.37 -2.62
N SER A 123 0.21 -18.57 -2.18
CA SER A 123 -0.97 -18.05 -2.88
C SER A 123 -1.07 -16.53 -2.71
N ILE A 124 -1.20 -15.83 -3.84
CA ILE A 124 -1.28 -14.37 -3.91
C ILE A 124 -2.53 -14.00 -4.70
N SER A 125 -3.21 -12.92 -4.28
CA SER A 125 -4.39 -12.44 -4.99
C SER A 125 -4.02 -11.90 -6.38
N LEU A 126 -4.94 -11.96 -7.34
CA LEU A 126 -4.69 -11.40 -8.68
C LEU A 126 -4.39 -9.89 -8.62
N ASN A 127 -5.07 -9.16 -7.72
CA ASN A 127 -4.81 -7.74 -7.53
C ASN A 127 -3.38 -7.49 -7.06
N ASP A 128 -2.88 -8.28 -6.12
CA ASP A 128 -1.50 -8.13 -5.62
C ASP A 128 -0.45 -8.51 -6.67
N VAL A 129 -0.74 -9.49 -7.54
CA VAL A 129 0.11 -9.80 -8.70
C VAL A 129 0.13 -8.63 -9.69
N ASN A 130 -1.02 -8.04 -10.00
CA ASN A 130 -1.09 -6.87 -10.88
C ASN A 130 -0.30 -5.69 -10.29
N THR A 131 -0.45 -5.42 -8.99
CA THR A 131 0.33 -4.39 -8.30
C THR A 131 1.83 -4.66 -8.36
N LEU A 132 2.26 -5.91 -8.15
CA LEU A 132 3.67 -6.29 -8.25
C LEU A 132 4.22 -6.05 -9.67
N ILE A 133 3.48 -6.44 -10.70
CA ILE A 133 3.83 -6.18 -12.11
C ILE A 133 3.95 -4.67 -12.37
N GLU A 134 2.98 -3.89 -11.89
CA GLU A 134 2.95 -2.44 -12.07
C GLU A 134 4.19 -1.77 -11.47
N VAL A 135 4.64 -2.21 -10.30
CA VAL A 135 5.86 -1.71 -9.65
C VAL A 135 7.11 -1.93 -10.52
N TYR A 136 7.26 -3.09 -11.15
CA TYR A 136 8.37 -3.34 -12.09
C TYR A 136 8.28 -2.51 -13.37
N VAL A 137 7.06 -2.30 -13.90
CA VAL A 137 6.84 -1.43 -15.06
C VAL A 137 7.18 0.02 -14.71
N LEU A 138 6.75 0.51 -13.54
CA LEU A 138 7.01 1.87 -13.09
C LEU A 138 8.49 2.12 -12.77
N LEU A 139 9.23 1.13 -12.27
CA LEU A 139 10.69 1.23 -12.13
C LEU A 139 11.36 1.49 -13.49
N ASN A 140 10.80 0.92 -14.55
CA ASN A 140 11.34 0.97 -15.91
C ASN A 140 10.54 1.91 -16.83
N LYS A 141 9.92 2.98 -16.30
CA LYS A 141 9.09 3.94 -17.08
C LYS A 141 9.69 4.33 -18.44
N LYS A 142 10.98 4.69 -18.46
CA LYS A 142 11.71 5.12 -19.65
C LYS A 142 11.85 4.04 -20.74
N SER A 143 11.81 2.77 -20.33
CA SER A 143 11.95 1.63 -21.24
C SER A 143 11.29 0.40 -20.64
N TRP A 144 9.96 0.32 -20.79
CA TRP A 144 9.13 -0.76 -20.25
C TRP A 144 9.63 -2.15 -20.65
N MET A 145 10.32 -2.28 -21.78
CA MET A 145 10.92 -3.53 -22.26
C MET A 145 11.88 -4.15 -21.22
N LYS A 146 12.52 -3.33 -20.39
CA LYS A 146 13.39 -3.81 -19.30
C LYS A 146 12.62 -4.56 -18.21
N ALA A 147 11.33 -4.26 -18.02
CA ALA A 147 10.47 -4.93 -17.05
C ALA A 147 9.94 -6.29 -17.56
N VAL A 148 10.05 -6.60 -18.85
CA VAL A 148 9.45 -7.81 -19.44
C VAL A 148 9.96 -9.08 -18.77
N ASN A 149 11.27 -9.17 -18.53
CA ASN A 149 11.87 -10.33 -17.87
C ASN A 149 11.33 -10.52 -16.44
N ASP A 150 11.10 -9.44 -15.71
CA ASP A 150 10.53 -9.49 -14.35
C ASP A 150 9.07 -9.93 -14.39
N VAL A 151 8.27 -9.37 -15.31
CA VAL A 151 6.86 -9.74 -15.51
C VAL A 151 6.71 -11.20 -15.92
N GLU A 152 7.52 -11.67 -16.86
CA GLU A 152 7.57 -13.07 -17.26
C GLU A 152 7.92 -13.97 -16.07
N THR A 153 8.91 -13.56 -15.28
CA THR A 153 9.30 -14.32 -14.08
C THR A 153 8.12 -14.45 -13.12
N ILE A 154 7.44 -13.34 -12.79
CA ILE A 154 6.28 -13.30 -11.89
C ILE A 154 5.17 -14.25 -12.36
N LEU A 155 4.85 -14.23 -13.67
CA LEU A 155 3.78 -15.01 -14.26
C LEU A 155 4.15 -16.49 -14.49
N SER A 156 5.45 -16.79 -14.61
CA SER A 156 5.94 -18.13 -14.92
C SER A 156 5.90 -19.09 -13.72
N GLN A 157 6.10 -20.38 -14.03
CA GLN A 157 6.29 -21.43 -13.01
C GLN A 157 7.55 -21.24 -12.16
N LYS A 158 8.51 -20.42 -12.59
CA LYS A 158 9.74 -20.14 -11.82
C LYS A 158 9.50 -19.25 -10.61
N SER A 159 8.37 -18.53 -10.57
CA SER A 159 7.99 -17.69 -9.44
C SER A 159 7.29 -18.50 -8.35
N ASN A 160 7.63 -18.19 -7.10
CA ASN A 160 6.94 -18.69 -5.91
C ASN A 160 5.54 -18.06 -5.73
N CYS A 161 5.11 -17.11 -6.56
CA CYS A 161 3.73 -16.61 -6.57
C CYS A 161 2.78 -17.66 -7.17
N ILE A 162 1.82 -18.19 -6.41
CA ILE A 162 0.70 -18.97 -6.97
C ILE A 162 -0.48 -18.01 -7.19
N HIS A 163 -0.98 -17.91 -8.42
CA HIS A 163 -2.08 -17.02 -8.78
C HIS A 163 -3.01 -17.63 -9.83
N SER A 164 -4.23 -17.11 -9.96
CA SER A 164 -5.27 -17.67 -10.82
C SER A 164 -4.91 -17.74 -12.31
N LEU A 165 -4.03 -16.85 -12.80
CA LEU A 165 -3.53 -16.90 -14.18
C LEU A 165 -2.66 -18.13 -14.49
N LYS A 166 -2.11 -18.84 -13.47
CA LYS A 166 -1.31 -20.06 -13.69
C LYS A 166 -2.14 -21.27 -14.15
N ASN A 167 -3.46 -21.23 -13.98
CA ASN A 167 -4.35 -22.38 -14.18
C ASN A 167 -5.24 -22.29 -15.43
N ARG A 168 -4.97 -21.38 -16.37
CA ARG A 168 -5.67 -21.38 -17.67
C ARG A 168 -4.85 -22.15 -18.70
N PRO A 169 -5.33 -23.29 -19.21
CA PRO A 169 -4.77 -23.85 -20.43
C PRO A 169 -5.02 -22.86 -21.57
N CYS A 170 -3.99 -22.63 -22.39
CA CYS A 170 -4.13 -21.98 -23.69
C CYS A 170 -5.01 -22.81 -24.62
#